data_AF-A0A7L5ANB5-F1
#
_entry.id   AF-A0A7L5ANB5-F1
#
_cell.length_a   1.000
_cell.length_b   1.000
_cell.length_c   1.000
_cell.angle_alpha   90.00
_cell.angle_beta   90.00
_cell.angle_gamma   90.00
#
_symmetry.space_group_name_H-M   'P 1'
#
loop_
_entity.id
_entity.type
_entity.pdbx_description
1 polymer ?
#
loop_
_entity_poly.entity_id
_entity_poly.type
_entity_poly.pdbx_seq_one_letter_code
_entity_poly.pdbx_strand_id
1 'polypeptide(L)'
;MARHRTAIAIGTAAFIVLAGTGVGNAYWSTQASTAGSVNAGAIGIATSGFPALTTNYTASALAISAPVTVTNTGTVWAPFSLTLGVTSATALATGAIVRTWPVAAATACTATSIAPSSATTSSWVNFPALTGTLEPGASATYCVRSSVSALQQSTIAGTNLSAALAVTSAVGSWVASATSSAAQAVLDSTSPSTPGAPVASATTATGTSLAWPASTDNVAVTGYDVYRDGLLRATVAGTAFTDSGLTAATTYRYTIVARDAAGNVSAVSTGTNVVTSSAPGVLDPALWYSVSTASGVCIESGPKPTNGGHLGVATCGGSDKNEWKVVAVGGYYTVVSRRAPTLVWDITDASLAANATARLSTSNGATSQQWQVSQNSSGTYQFVNRNSGLCLSVPTSGSLRQQACGSANSLLFTITMVG
;
A
#
# COMPACT_ATOMS: atom_id res chain seq x y z
N MET A 1 28.37 26.16 73.67
CA MET A 1 27.96 27.57 73.56
C MET A 1 28.85 28.26 72.54
N ALA A 2 28.21 29.07 71.69
CA ALA A 2 28.72 29.86 70.57
C ALA A 2 30.01 30.67 70.91
N ARG A 3 30.85 31.11 69.95
CA ARG A 3 30.48 31.90 68.75
C ARG A 3 31.52 31.77 67.63
N HIS A 4 31.01 31.57 66.41
CA HIS A 4 31.67 32.01 65.17
C HIS A 4 31.92 33.52 65.22
N ARG A 5 33.09 33.96 64.75
CA ARG A 5 33.27 35.29 64.17
C ARG A 5 33.44 35.13 62.67
N THR A 6 32.37 35.52 61.97
CA THR A 6 32.30 35.75 60.54
C THR A 6 33.34 36.80 60.15
N ALA A 7 34.25 36.47 59.21
CA ALA A 7 35.01 37.49 58.49
C ALA A 7 34.27 37.76 57.18
N ILE A 8 33.52 38.86 57.14
CA ILE A 8 32.94 39.42 55.92
C ILE A 8 34.07 40.16 55.21
N ALA A 9 34.60 39.59 54.13
CA ALA A 9 35.40 40.36 53.19
C ALA A 9 34.44 41.13 52.28
N ILE A 10 34.23 42.41 52.62
CA ILE A 10 33.54 43.38 51.77
C ILE A 10 34.47 43.66 50.60
N GLY A 11 34.22 42.99 49.46
CA GLY A 11 34.81 43.39 48.18
C GLY A 11 34.07 44.61 47.65
N THR A 12 34.58 45.80 47.94
CA THR A 12 34.16 47.06 47.35
C THR A 12 34.36 47.02 45.83
N ALA A 13 33.27 47.14 45.07
CA ALA A 13 33.36 47.42 43.63
C ALA A 13 33.67 48.91 43.43
N ALA A 14 34.90 49.23 43.04
CA ALA A 14 35.25 50.57 42.59
C ALA A 14 34.99 50.70 41.08
N PHE A 15 33.86 51.30 40.70
CA PHE A 15 33.69 51.84 39.35
C PHE A 15 34.42 53.19 39.29
N ILE A 16 35.41 53.31 38.40
CA ILE A 16 36.06 54.59 38.12
C ILE A 16 35.55 55.09 36.77
N VAL A 17 34.73 56.16 36.80
CA VAL A 17 34.50 57.03 35.64
C VAL A 17 35.58 58.10 35.67
N LEU A 18 36.50 58.05 34.70
CA LEU A 18 37.52 59.09 34.51
C LEU A 18 36.92 60.27 33.75
N ALA A 19 36.77 61.42 34.42
CA ALA A 19 36.66 62.72 33.78
C ALA A 19 37.78 63.62 34.32
N GLY A 20 38.84 63.80 33.55
CA GLY A 20 39.96 64.69 33.89
C GLY A 20 41.27 64.28 33.22
N THR A 21 41.91 65.22 32.52
CA THR A 21 43.15 65.01 31.75
C THR A 21 44.38 65.04 32.65
N GLY A 22 45.04 63.89 32.82
CA GLY A 22 46.39 63.76 33.38
C GLY A 22 46.42 63.09 34.76
N VAL A 23 46.94 61.87 34.83
CA VAL A 23 46.93 61.03 36.03
C VAL A 23 48.27 61.03 36.75
N GLY A 24 48.23 61.35 38.04
CA GLY A 24 49.32 61.23 39.00
C GLY A 24 49.64 59.78 39.34
N ASN A 25 50.90 59.54 39.70
CA ASN A 25 51.38 58.22 40.13
C ASN A 25 51.21 58.09 41.64
N ALA A 26 50.26 57.28 42.09
CA ALA A 26 50.22 56.80 43.47
C ALA A 26 50.97 55.46 43.54
N TYR A 27 52.11 55.46 44.23
CA TYR A 27 52.80 54.25 44.66
C TYR A 27 52.35 53.90 46.07
N TRP A 28 51.72 52.75 46.26
CA TRP A 28 51.75 52.02 47.53
C TRP A 28 51.74 50.52 47.32
N SER A 29 52.67 49.89 48.04
CA SER A 29 52.93 48.46 48.13
C SER A 29 52.25 47.85 49.35
N THR A 30 51.60 46.70 49.19
CA THR A 30 51.64 45.61 50.17
C THR A 30 51.45 44.28 49.44
N GLN A 31 52.53 43.49 49.36
CA GLN A 31 52.42 42.06 49.05
C GLN A 31 52.04 41.34 50.35
N ALA A 32 50.80 40.85 50.43
CA ALA A 32 50.47 39.73 51.29
C ALA A 32 50.50 38.46 50.44
N SER A 33 51.63 37.75 50.42
CA SER A 33 51.68 36.40 49.85
C SER A 33 51.14 35.43 50.90
N THR A 34 49.84 35.14 50.87
CA THR A 34 49.36 33.90 51.48
C THR A 34 49.86 32.75 50.61
N ALA A 35 50.94 32.11 51.04
CA ALA A 35 51.40 30.82 50.50
C ALA A 35 50.48 29.67 50.96
N GLY A 36 49.17 29.85 50.78
CA GLY A 36 48.20 28.78 50.90
C GLY A 36 47.88 28.30 49.49
N SER A 37 48.44 27.16 49.07
CA SER A 37 47.86 26.46 47.92
C SER A 37 46.51 25.92 48.36
N VAL A 38 45.42 26.53 47.92
CA VAL A 38 44.10 25.89 48.04
C VAL A 38 44.10 24.80 46.97
N ASN A 39 44.08 23.53 47.37
CA ASN A 39 43.81 22.45 46.42
C ASN A 39 42.35 22.62 45.99
N ALA A 40 42.12 23.25 44.84
CA ALA A 40 40.81 23.35 44.24
C ALA A 40 40.45 21.95 43.70
N GLY A 41 39.50 21.28 44.36
CA GLY A 41 38.93 20.04 43.84
C GLY A 41 38.19 20.27 42.53
N ALA A 42 38.13 19.26 41.66
CA ALA A 42 37.38 19.25 40.42
C ALA A 42 36.31 18.15 40.47
N ILE A 43 35.11 18.45 39.98
CA ILE A 43 34.06 17.45 39.75
C ILE A 43 34.08 17.02 38.29
N GLY A 44 34.01 15.72 38.04
CA GLY A 44 34.02 15.15 36.70
C GLY A 44 33.33 13.81 36.70
N ILE A 45 32.47 13.59 35.70
CA ILE A 45 31.75 12.33 35.55
C ILE A 45 31.74 11.95 34.07
N ALA A 46 32.01 10.68 33.78
CA ALA A 46 31.97 10.14 32.43
C ALA A 46 31.17 8.83 32.41
N THR A 47 30.59 8.53 31.25
CA THR A 47 29.87 7.28 31.00
C THR A 47 30.42 6.58 29.77
N SER A 48 30.34 5.24 29.74
CA SER A 48 30.69 4.44 28.57
C SER A 48 29.83 3.18 28.47
N GLY A 49 29.77 2.60 27.26
CA GLY A 49 29.13 1.31 26.99
C GLY A 49 27.63 1.35 26.66
N PHE A 50 26.91 2.43 26.99
CA PHE A 50 25.47 2.55 26.70
C PHE A 50 25.08 2.38 25.21
N PRO A 51 25.83 2.93 24.22
CA PRO A 51 25.50 2.74 22.80
C PRO A 51 25.46 1.27 22.34
N ALA A 52 26.10 0.35 23.07
CA ALA A 52 26.07 -1.08 22.78
C ALA A 52 24.70 -1.74 23.05
N LEU A 53 23.73 -1.00 23.62
CA LEU A 53 22.32 -1.43 23.67
C LEU A 53 21.57 -1.20 22.36
N THR A 54 22.22 -0.66 21.34
CA THR A 54 21.59 -0.47 20.02
C THR A 54 21.24 -1.83 19.42
N THR A 55 19.96 -2.09 19.15
CA THR A 55 19.51 -3.39 18.65
C THR A 55 18.23 -3.33 17.85
N ASN A 56 18.06 -4.32 16.96
CA ASN A 56 16.81 -4.60 16.28
C ASN A 56 16.22 -5.89 16.86
N TYR A 57 15.06 -5.79 17.49
CA TYR A 57 14.33 -6.94 18.00
C TYR A 57 13.72 -7.72 16.84
N THR A 58 14.02 -9.02 16.80
CA THR A 58 13.52 -10.00 15.83
C THR A 58 13.01 -11.23 16.57
N ALA A 59 12.33 -12.15 15.85
CA ALA A 59 11.79 -13.36 16.47
C ALA A 59 12.88 -14.23 17.14
N SER A 60 14.13 -14.14 16.65
CA SER A 60 15.30 -14.84 17.20
C SER A 60 16.13 -13.99 18.17
N ALA A 61 15.88 -12.69 18.27
CA ALA A 61 16.63 -11.77 19.12
C ALA A 61 15.68 -10.85 19.88
N LEU A 62 15.20 -11.33 21.04
CA LEU A 62 14.20 -10.67 21.87
C LEU A 62 14.79 -9.89 23.06
N ALA A 63 16.11 -9.87 23.20
CA ALA A 63 16.80 -9.18 24.29
C ALA A 63 18.21 -8.76 23.88
N ILE A 64 18.69 -7.68 24.49
CA ILE A 64 20.08 -7.24 24.41
C ILE A 64 20.57 -6.83 25.81
N SER A 65 21.85 -7.06 26.08
CA SER A 65 22.50 -6.64 27.30
C SER A 65 23.81 -5.89 27.01
N ALA A 66 24.09 -4.84 27.76
CA ALA A 66 25.37 -4.12 27.66
C ALA A 66 25.81 -3.54 29.01
N PRO A 67 27.12 -3.49 29.27
CA PRO A 67 27.66 -2.82 30.45
C PRO A 67 27.57 -1.31 30.27
N VAL A 68 27.15 -0.62 31.33
CA VAL A 68 27.22 0.83 31.47
C VAL A 68 28.16 1.14 32.62
N THR A 69 29.24 1.85 32.33
CA THR A 69 30.24 2.21 33.33
C THR A 69 30.19 3.70 33.59
N VAL A 70 30.02 4.09 34.86
CA VAL A 70 30.14 5.46 35.35
C VAL A 70 31.51 5.62 36.00
N THR A 71 32.26 6.65 35.63
CA THR A 71 33.61 6.90 36.18
C THR A 71 33.70 8.32 36.70
N ASN A 72 34.18 8.48 37.94
CA ASN A 72 34.52 9.79 38.48
C ASN A 72 35.87 10.24 37.90
N THR A 73 35.83 11.20 36.99
CA THR A 73 37.02 11.78 36.35
C THR A 73 37.53 13.03 37.08
N GLY A 74 36.87 13.42 38.17
CA GLY A 74 37.28 14.52 39.04
C GLY A 74 38.36 14.13 40.04
N THR A 75 38.63 15.03 40.97
CA THR A 75 39.65 14.89 42.03
C THR A 75 39.06 14.84 43.44
N VAL A 76 37.73 14.84 43.57
CA VAL A 76 37.02 14.72 44.85
C VAL A 76 36.02 13.56 44.84
N TRP A 77 35.64 13.09 46.02
CA TRP A 77 34.50 12.19 46.19
C TRP A 77 33.24 12.87 45.68
N ALA A 78 32.50 12.20 44.80
CA ALA A 78 31.33 12.79 44.18
C ALA A 78 30.18 11.78 44.16
N PRO A 79 28.98 12.15 44.67
CA PRO A 79 27.80 11.36 44.45
C PRO A 79 27.39 11.47 42.98
N PHE A 80 26.76 10.43 42.45
CA PHE A 80 26.18 10.44 41.11
C PHE A 80 24.74 9.95 41.15
N SER A 81 23.96 10.39 40.16
CA SER A 81 22.63 9.89 39.84
C SER A 81 22.60 9.52 38.37
N LEU A 82 22.32 8.25 38.09
CA LEU A 82 22.21 7.69 36.76
C LEU A 82 20.73 7.41 36.44
N THR A 83 20.23 8.04 35.38
CA THR A 83 18.85 7.92 34.93
C THR A 83 18.82 7.32 33.53
N LEU A 84 18.10 6.22 33.37
CA LEU A 84 17.72 5.68 32.06
C LEU A 84 16.37 6.26 31.66
N GLY A 85 16.21 6.59 30.39
CA GLY A 85 15.00 7.23 29.89
C GLY A 85 14.87 7.14 28.39
N VAL A 86 13.97 7.95 27.84
CA VAL A 86 13.67 8.02 26.41
C VAL A 86 13.55 9.47 25.98
N THR A 87 13.87 9.75 24.71
CA THR A 87 13.63 11.07 24.13
C THR A 87 12.18 11.24 23.65
N SER A 88 11.45 10.13 23.44
CA SER A 88 10.02 10.10 23.13
C SER A 88 9.37 8.82 23.63
N ALA A 89 8.13 8.91 24.12
CA ALA A 89 7.38 7.74 24.58
C ALA A 89 6.77 7.01 23.38
N THR A 90 7.33 5.84 23.05
CA THR A 90 6.78 4.92 22.03
C THR A 90 6.22 3.67 22.71
N ALA A 91 5.44 2.86 21.97
CA ALA A 91 4.93 1.60 22.51
C ALA A 91 6.07 0.67 22.97
N LEU A 92 7.23 0.71 22.31
CA LEU A 92 8.46 0.04 22.73
C LEU A 92 9.01 0.58 24.06
N ALA A 93 9.00 1.91 24.27
CA ALA A 93 9.46 2.51 25.52
C ALA A 93 8.67 2.00 26.74
N THR A 94 7.35 1.90 26.60
CA THR A 94 6.46 1.47 27.68
C THR A 94 6.45 -0.05 27.85
N GLY A 95 6.52 -0.79 26.74
CA GLY A 95 6.41 -2.25 26.72
C GLY A 95 7.71 -3.01 27.04
N ALA A 96 8.88 -2.48 26.65
CA ALA A 96 10.13 -3.18 26.89
C ALA A 96 10.45 -3.27 28.38
N ILE A 97 10.84 -4.47 28.81
CA ILE A 97 11.30 -4.73 30.16
C ILE A 97 12.78 -4.37 30.22
N VAL A 98 13.13 -3.45 31.12
CA VAL A 98 14.50 -3.06 31.43
C VAL A 98 14.89 -3.67 32.78
N ARG A 99 15.98 -4.43 32.79
CA ARG A 99 16.56 -5.00 34.00
C ARG A 99 17.97 -4.47 34.20
N THR A 100 18.31 -4.06 35.42
CA THR A 100 19.64 -3.58 35.76
C THR A 100 20.16 -4.24 37.01
N TRP A 101 21.46 -4.53 37.03
CA TRP A 101 22.15 -5.05 38.20
C TRP A 101 23.62 -4.62 38.20
N PRO A 102 24.24 -4.40 39.37
CA PRO A 102 25.65 -4.10 39.46
C PRO A 102 26.49 -5.30 39.04
N VAL A 103 27.62 -5.04 38.38
CA VAL A 103 28.62 -6.05 38.02
C VAL A 103 30.02 -5.57 38.39
N ALA A 104 30.90 -6.51 38.75
CA ALA A 104 32.26 -6.18 39.18
C ALA A 104 33.14 -5.62 38.05
N ALA A 105 32.87 -6.00 36.80
CA ALA A 105 33.59 -5.53 35.62
C ALA A 105 32.69 -5.55 34.38
N ALA A 106 32.99 -4.70 33.39
CA ALA A 106 32.24 -4.63 32.14
C ALA A 106 32.16 -5.97 31.39
N THR A 107 33.21 -6.79 31.47
CA THR A 107 33.28 -8.12 30.85
C THR A 107 32.28 -9.12 31.41
N ALA A 108 31.72 -8.89 32.60
CA ALA A 108 30.67 -9.73 33.17
C ALA A 108 29.29 -9.47 32.53
N CYS A 109 29.16 -8.42 31.73
CA CYS A 109 27.95 -8.11 30.96
C CYS A 109 28.24 -8.23 29.47
N THR A 110 27.65 -9.23 28.85
CA THR A 110 27.72 -9.49 27.41
C THR A 110 26.36 -9.30 26.79
N ALA A 111 26.28 -9.28 25.46
CA ALA A 111 25.03 -9.17 24.71
C ALA A 111 23.94 -10.18 25.13
N THR A 112 24.35 -11.35 25.64
CA THR A 112 23.45 -12.45 26.01
C THR A 112 23.25 -12.60 27.52
N SER A 113 23.94 -11.80 28.35
CA SER A 113 23.90 -11.91 29.80
C SER A 113 22.47 -11.85 30.35
N ILE A 114 22.07 -12.88 31.10
CA ILE A 114 20.74 -12.96 31.69
C ILE A 114 20.72 -12.22 33.02
N ALA A 115 19.63 -11.49 33.28
CA ALA A 115 19.47 -10.76 34.52
C ALA A 115 19.27 -11.72 35.71
N PRO A 116 19.98 -11.54 36.83
CA PRO A 116 19.74 -12.29 38.06
C PRO A 116 18.39 -11.91 38.68
N SER A 117 17.92 -12.71 39.64
CA SER A 117 16.66 -12.45 40.36
C SER A 117 16.69 -11.16 41.19
N SER A 118 17.87 -10.70 41.59
CA SER A 118 18.08 -9.43 42.30
C SER A 118 18.05 -8.19 41.40
N ALA A 119 17.96 -8.35 40.09
CA ALA A 119 17.98 -7.23 39.16
C ALA A 119 16.74 -6.33 39.33
N THR A 120 16.97 -5.02 39.42
CA THR A 120 15.92 -4.02 39.40
C THR A 120 15.20 -4.09 38.06
N THR A 121 13.87 -4.20 38.08
CA THR A 121 13.05 -4.37 36.88
C THR A 121 12.13 -3.16 36.70
N SER A 122 12.12 -2.56 35.51
CA SER A 122 11.24 -1.44 35.15
C SER A 122 10.98 -1.40 33.64
N SER A 123 10.46 -0.28 33.14
CA SER A 123 10.41 0.10 31.72
C SER A 123 11.35 1.27 31.43
N TRP A 124 11.50 1.64 30.15
CA TRP A 124 12.28 2.83 29.80
C TRP A 124 11.64 4.15 30.24
N VAL A 125 10.33 4.15 30.52
CA VAL A 125 9.59 5.37 30.92
C VAL A 125 9.70 5.62 32.42
N ASN A 126 9.68 4.57 33.24
CA ASN A 126 9.59 4.66 34.71
C ASN A 126 10.84 4.10 35.41
N PHE A 127 12.02 4.32 34.84
CA PHE A 127 13.23 3.74 35.38
C PHE A 127 13.70 4.48 36.65
N PRO A 128 13.91 3.79 37.79
CA PRO A 128 14.39 4.44 39.01
C PRO A 128 15.86 4.84 38.87
N ALA A 129 16.22 6.05 39.33
CA ALA A 129 17.61 6.51 39.29
C ALA A 129 18.52 5.58 40.11
N LEU A 130 19.65 5.17 39.53
CA LEU A 130 20.70 4.46 40.24
C LEU A 130 21.66 5.49 40.84
N THR A 131 21.87 5.45 42.14
CA THR A 131 22.70 6.42 42.86
C THR A 131 23.85 5.74 43.57
N GLY A 132 24.92 6.50 43.80
CA GLY A 132 26.09 6.05 44.54
C GLY A 132 27.09 7.18 44.73
N THR A 133 28.20 6.88 45.39
CA THR A 133 29.32 7.84 45.56
C THR A 133 30.59 7.16 45.11
N LEU A 134 31.39 7.86 44.30
CA LEU A 134 32.65 7.36 43.77
C LEU A 134 33.81 8.21 44.27
N GLU A 135 34.90 7.54 44.67
CA GLU A 135 36.19 8.20 44.88
C GLU A 135 36.82 8.64 43.55
N PRO A 136 37.80 9.56 43.58
CA PRO A 136 38.50 10.00 42.37
C PRO A 136 39.08 8.82 41.59
N GLY A 137 38.77 8.73 40.28
CA GLY A 137 39.25 7.67 39.40
C GLY A 137 38.51 6.33 39.52
N ALA A 138 37.61 6.15 40.48
CA ALA A 138 36.82 4.92 40.60
C ALA A 138 35.65 4.87 39.62
N SER A 139 35.21 3.64 39.35
CA SER A 139 34.10 3.35 38.46
C SER A 139 33.06 2.45 39.11
N ALA A 140 31.79 2.69 38.80
CA ALA A 140 30.68 1.76 39.05
C ALA A 140 30.18 1.20 37.71
N THR A 141 30.01 -0.12 37.62
CA THR A 141 29.52 -0.77 36.41
C THR A 141 28.18 -1.45 36.66
N TYR A 142 27.22 -1.20 35.77
CA TYR A 142 25.91 -1.84 35.76
C TYR A 142 25.71 -2.59 34.46
N CYS A 143 25.19 -3.81 34.53
CA CYS A 143 24.67 -4.48 33.34
C CYS A 143 23.24 -4.02 33.13
N VAL A 144 22.93 -3.53 31.93
CA VAL A 144 21.58 -3.15 31.53
C VAL A 144 21.10 -4.16 30.51
N ARG A 145 19.94 -4.76 30.74
CA ARG A 145 19.26 -5.65 29.80
C ARG A 145 17.94 -5.02 29.38
N SER A 146 17.71 -4.91 28.08
CA SER A 146 16.40 -4.58 27.53
C SER A 146 15.85 -5.79 26.79
N SER A 147 14.54 -6.04 26.93
CA SER A 147 13.89 -7.21 26.36
C SER A 147 12.42 -6.95 26.04
N VAL A 148 11.93 -7.65 25.01
CA VAL A 148 10.52 -7.70 24.62
C VAL A 148 10.07 -9.16 24.58
N SER A 149 8.79 -9.43 24.88
CA SER A 149 8.22 -10.76 24.65
C SER A 149 7.88 -10.96 23.16
N ALA A 150 7.72 -12.21 22.72
CA ALA A 150 7.29 -12.52 21.35
C ALA A 150 5.91 -11.90 21.01
N LEU A 151 4.98 -11.87 21.98
CA LEU A 151 3.68 -11.22 21.81
C LEU A 151 3.81 -9.71 21.60
N GLN A 152 4.64 -9.06 22.43
CA GLN A 152 4.92 -7.64 22.29
C GLN A 152 5.59 -7.36 20.94
N GLN A 153 6.57 -8.17 20.53
CA GLN A 153 7.24 -8.00 19.24
C GLN A 153 6.22 -7.91 18.09
N SER A 154 5.19 -8.76 18.08
CA SER A 154 4.14 -8.70 17.06
C SER A 154 3.25 -7.45 17.19
N THR A 155 2.87 -7.06 18.41
CA THR A 155 1.94 -5.94 18.66
C THR A 155 2.57 -4.56 18.44
N ILE A 156 3.88 -4.43 18.65
CA ILE A 156 4.62 -3.17 18.52
C ILE A 156 5.66 -3.22 17.39
N ALA A 157 5.47 -4.13 16.43
CA ALA A 157 6.28 -4.20 15.22
C ALA A 157 6.31 -2.85 14.46
N GLY A 158 7.43 -2.55 13.82
CA GLY A 158 7.65 -1.27 13.12
C GLY A 158 7.90 -0.06 14.03
N THR A 159 7.95 -0.24 15.36
CA THR A 159 8.23 0.85 16.30
C THR A 159 9.72 1.01 16.59
N ASN A 160 10.13 2.27 16.80
CA ASN A 160 11.50 2.65 17.15
C ASN A 160 11.54 3.33 18.52
N LEU A 161 12.70 3.31 19.14
CA LEU A 161 12.99 3.90 20.44
C LEU A 161 14.39 4.51 20.41
N SER A 162 14.51 5.77 20.81
CA SER A 162 15.80 6.36 21.17
C SER A 162 15.90 6.41 22.70
N ALA A 163 16.66 5.46 23.23
CA ALA A 163 16.95 5.37 24.66
C ALA A 163 18.04 6.39 25.03
N ALA A 164 17.89 7.01 26.18
CA ALA A 164 18.81 7.99 26.71
C ALA A 164 19.33 7.55 28.07
N LEU A 165 20.61 7.82 28.31
CA LEU A 165 21.27 7.71 29.60
C LEU A 165 21.74 9.10 29.99
N ALA A 166 21.30 9.60 31.13
CA ALA A 166 21.79 10.83 31.73
C ALA A 166 22.45 10.50 33.07
N VAL A 167 23.66 11.00 33.28
CA VAL A 167 24.35 10.91 34.56
C VAL A 167 24.68 12.31 35.02
N THR A 168 24.32 12.61 36.28
CA THR A 168 24.67 13.86 36.95
C THR A 168 25.47 13.55 38.20
N SER A 169 26.45 14.39 38.50
CA SER A 169 27.22 14.35 39.75
C SER A 169 27.26 15.75 40.34
N ALA A 170 27.04 15.88 41.64
CA ALA A 170 26.96 17.18 42.30
C ALA A 170 27.59 17.20 43.69
N VAL A 171 28.41 18.20 43.98
CA VAL A 171 29.00 18.46 45.30
C VAL A 171 28.87 19.95 45.60
N GLY A 172 28.06 20.31 46.59
CA GLY A 172 27.71 21.72 46.84
C GLY A 172 27.06 22.35 45.61
N SER A 173 27.63 23.45 45.10
CA SER A 173 27.17 24.13 43.87
C SER A 173 27.77 23.59 42.56
N TRP A 174 28.72 22.66 42.64
CA TRP A 174 29.42 22.11 41.47
C TRP A 174 28.61 20.97 40.88
N VAL A 175 28.41 20.98 39.55
CA VAL A 175 27.67 19.95 38.83
C VAL A 175 28.47 19.51 37.61
N ALA A 176 28.59 18.19 37.41
CA ALA A 176 29.06 17.59 36.17
C ALA A 176 27.96 16.69 35.61
N SER A 177 27.82 16.67 34.28
CA SER A 177 26.80 15.87 33.61
C SER A 177 27.38 15.20 32.37
N ALA A 178 26.93 13.97 32.10
CA ALA A 178 27.23 13.24 30.89
C ALA A 178 25.95 12.61 30.34
N THR A 179 25.81 12.59 29.02
CA THR A 179 24.68 11.94 28.35
C THR A 179 25.16 11.01 27.25
N SER A 180 24.38 9.96 26.98
CA SER A 180 24.59 9.06 25.85
C SER A 180 23.25 8.50 25.38
N SER A 181 23.21 7.98 24.16
CA SER A 181 22.00 7.41 23.56
C SER A 181 22.25 6.06 22.92
N ALA A 182 21.18 5.29 22.76
CA ALA A 182 21.15 4.03 22.03
C ALA A 182 19.83 3.91 21.27
N ALA A 183 19.86 3.38 20.05
CA ALA A 183 18.68 3.23 19.21
C ALA A 183 18.18 1.79 19.24
N GLN A 184 16.89 1.58 19.44
CA GLN A 184 16.27 0.27 19.42
C GLN A 184 15.07 0.26 18.49
N ALA A 185 14.84 -0.85 17.80
CA ALA A 185 13.70 -1.01 16.92
C ALA A 185 13.08 -2.39 17.08
N VAL A 186 11.77 -2.51 16.89
CA VAL A 186 11.11 -3.80 16.66
C VAL A 186 10.86 -3.91 15.17
N LEU A 187 11.52 -4.87 14.51
CA LEU A 187 11.28 -5.09 13.10
C LEU A 187 9.97 -5.82 12.89
N ASP A 188 9.25 -5.43 11.85
CA ASP A 188 8.08 -6.15 11.40
C ASP A 188 8.48 -7.28 10.44
N SER A 189 8.22 -8.51 10.85
CA SER A 189 8.56 -9.72 10.11
C SER A 189 7.33 -10.57 9.81
N THR A 190 6.14 -10.07 10.11
CA THR A 190 4.91 -10.81 9.88
C THR A 190 4.44 -10.47 8.48
N SER A 191 4.12 -11.48 7.68
CA SER A 191 3.56 -11.23 6.35
C SER A 191 2.07 -10.93 6.43
N PRO A 192 1.54 -10.06 5.55
CA PRO A 192 0.11 -9.86 5.42
C PRO A 192 -0.65 -11.16 5.16
N SER A 193 -1.91 -11.23 5.59
CA SER A 193 -2.79 -12.34 5.25
C SER A 193 -3.00 -12.43 3.73
N THR A 194 -3.28 -13.63 3.23
CA THR A 194 -3.57 -13.85 1.80
C THR A 194 -4.79 -13.01 1.38
N PRO A 195 -4.72 -12.22 0.29
CA PRO A 195 -5.87 -11.50 -0.23
C PRO A 195 -7.00 -12.46 -0.62
N GLY A 196 -8.23 -11.95 -0.61
CA GLY A 196 -9.34 -12.71 -1.19
C GLY A 196 -9.18 -12.94 -2.70
N ALA A 197 -9.94 -13.89 -3.25
CA ALA A 197 -9.95 -14.12 -4.69
C ALA A 197 -10.43 -12.86 -5.44
N PRO A 198 -9.74 -12.42 -6.50
CA PRO A 198 -10.18 -11.28 -7.29
C PRO A 198 -11.48 -11.62 -8.04
N VAL A 199 -12.41 -10.69 -8.07
CA VAL A 199 -13.67 -10.79 -8.81
C VAL A 199 -13.61 -9.83 -9.99
N ALA A 200 -13.89 -10.37 -11.18
CA ALA A 200 -13.91 -9.58 -12.40
C ALA A 200 -15.30 -9.00 -12.68
N SER A 201 -15.32 -7.81 -13.28
CA SER A 201 -16.53 -7.09 -13.70
C SER A 201 -16.20 -6.19 -14.89
N ALA A 202 -17.25 -5.70 -15.56
CA ALA A 202 -17.10 -4.82 -16.73
C ALA A 202 -16.13 -5.37 -17.80
N THR A 203 -16.09 -6.69 -17.96
CA THR A 203 -15.20 -7.35 -18.91
C THR A 203 -15.67 -7.06 -20.34
N THR A 204 -14.74 -6.61 -21.18
CA THR A 204 -14.93 -6.30 -22.60
C THR A 204 -13.95 -7.12 -23.43
N ALA A 205 -13.88 -6.85 -24.74
CA ALA A 205 -12.89 -7.45 -25.62
C ALA A 205 -11.44 -7.07 -25.28
N THR A 206 -11.22 -5.90 -24.67
CA THR A 206 -9.88 -5.33 -24.49
C THR A 206 -9.56 -4.90 -23.06
N GLY A 207 -10.42 -5.21 -22.09
CA GLY A 207 -10.18 -4.85 -20.69
C GLY A 207 -11.15 -5.50 -19.71
N THR A 208 -10.79 -5.45 -18.43
CA THR A 208 -11.61 -5.93 -17.31
C THR A 208 -11.29 -5.16 -16.05
N SER A 209 -12.28 -5.00 -15.16
CA SER A 209 -12.08 -4.46 -13.81
C SER A 209 -12.02 -5.59 -12.80
N LEU A 210 -11.08 -5.51 -11.87
CA LEU A 210 -10.88 -6.46 -10.77
C LEU A 210 -11.08 -5.75 -9.43
N ALA A 211 -11.72 -6.43 -8.50
CA ALA A 211 -11.77 -6.05 -7.09
C ALA A 211 -11.59 -7.29 -6.21
N TRP A 212 -10.98 -7.14 -5.03
CA TRP A 212 -10.76 -8.27 -4.11
C TRP A 212 -11.00 -7.86 -2.64
N PRO A 213 -11.34 -8.81 -1.77
CA PRO A 213 -11.29 -8.61 -0.32
C PRO A 213 -9.86 -8.27 0.15
N ALA A 214 -9.75 -7.26 1.02
CA ALA A 214 -8.48 -6.78 1.55
C ALA A 214 -7.80 -7.82 2.46
N SER A 215 -6.47 -7.77 2.46
CA SER A 215 -5.63 -8.43 3.46
C SER A 215 -5.58 -7.63 4.76
N THR A 216 -5.16 -8.30 5.83
CA THR A 216 -4.89 -7.70 7.15
C THR A 216 -3.45 -7.98 7.53
N ASP A 217 -2.87 -7.12 8.34
CA ASP A 217 -1.50 -7.22 8.83
C ASP A 217 -1.41 -6.65 10.25
N ASN A 218 -0.40 -7.03 11.04
CA ASN A 218 -0.19 -6.53 12.40
C ASN A 218 0.27 -5.06 12.44
N VAL A 219 0.91 -4.56 11.37
CA VAL A 219 1.27 -3.15 11.23
C VAL A 219 0.40 -2.48 10.18
N ALA A 220 0.55 -2.83 8.91
CA ALA A 220 -0.24 -2.27 7.82
C ALA A 220 0.04 -2.94 6.47
N VAL A 221 -1.02 -3.21 5.71
CA VAL A 221 -0.91 -3.51 4.27
C VAL A 221 -0.81 -2.19 3.50
N THR A 222 0.24 -2.02 2.69
CA THR A 222 0.50 -0.78 1.93
C THR A 222 0.25 -0.93 0.44
N GLY A 223 0.13 -2.15 -0.07
CA GLY A 223 -0.24 -2.36 -1.47
C GLY A 223 -0.48 -3.81 -1.85
N TYR A 224 -0.85 -3.98 -3.11
CA TYR A 224 -1.19 -5.26 -3.73
C TYR A 224 -0.55 -5.34 -5.11
N ASP A 225 0.17 -6.42 -5.34
CA ASP A 225 0.62 -6.79 -6.67
C ASP A 225 -0.47 -7.57 -7.40
N VAL A 226 -0.77 -7.13 -8.62
CA VAL A 226 -1.72 -7.78 -9.51
C VAL A 226 -0.95 -8.54 -10.58
N TYR A 227 -1.13 -9.86 -10.62
CA TYR A 227 -0.51 -10.73 -11.62
C TYR A 227 -1.55 -11.18 -12.64
N ARG A 228 -1.15 -11.23 -13.91
CA ARG A 228 -1.90 -11.84 -15.03
C ARG A 228 -1.04 -12.92 -15.65
N ASP A 229 -1.54 -14.15 -15.66
CA ASP A 229 -0.83 -15.34 -16.14
C ASP A 229 0.57 -15.52 -15.51
N GLY A 230 0.68 -15.14 -14.23
CA GLY A 230 1.94 -15.20 -13.47
C GLY A 230 2.89 -14.02 -13.68
N LEU A 231 2.56 -13.06 -14.56
CA LEU A 231 3.37 -11.85 -14.78
C LEU A 231 2.79 -10.65 -14.00
N LEU A 232 3.65 -9.91 -13.30
CA LEU A 232 3.27 -8.69 -12.60
C LEU A 232 2.77 -7.64 -13.60
N ARG A 233 1.56 -7.14 -13.39
CA ARG A 233 0.96 -6.09 -14.22
C ARG A 233 1.02 -4.73 -13.55
N ALA A 234 0.77 -4.69 -12.24
CA ALA A 234 0.76 -3.46 -11.47
C ALA A 234 0.94 -3.74 -9.99
N THR A 235 1.40 -2.72 -9.26
CA THR A 235 1.29 -2.63 -7.80
C THR A 235 0.36 -1.46 -7.48
N VAL A 236 -0.70 -1.71 -6.72
CA VAL A 236 -1.73 -0.72 -6.37
C VAL A 236 -1.88 -0.61 -4.86
N ALA A 237 -2.23 0.57 -4.34
CA ALA A 237 -2.44 0.77 -2.90
C ALA A 237 -3.81 0.25 -2.42
N GLY A 238 -4.82 0.28 -3.29
CA GLY A 238 -6.19 -0.14 -2.99
C GLY A 238 -6.50 -1.58 -3.39
N THR A 239 -7.76 -1.98 -3.25
CA THR A 239 -8.23 -3.34 -3.54
C THR A 239 -8.96 -3.46 -4.89
N ALA A 240 -8.60 -2.60 -5.83
CA ALA A 240 -9.18 -2.58 -7.17
C ALA A 240 -8.12 -2.25 -8.22
N PHE A 241 -8.29 -2.83 -9.41
CA PHE A 241 -7.42 -2.61 -10.56
C PHE A 241 -8.21 -2.76 -11.87
N THR A 242 -7.96 -1.90 -12.85
CA THR A 242 -8.50 -2.05 -14.20
C THR A 242 -7.37 -2.44 -15.14
N ASP A 243 -7.50 -3.60 -15.77
CA ASP A 243 -6.55 -4.09 -16.77
C ASP A 243 -7.07 -3.77 -18.16
N SER A 244 -6.20 -3.25 -19.03
CA SER A 244 -6.53 -2.84 -20.39
C SER A 244 -5.51 -3.38 -21.39
N GLY A 245 -5.83 -3.26 -22.68
CA GLY A 245 -5.00 -3.83 -23.76
C GLY A 245 -5.03 -5.36 -23.81
N LEU A 246 -6.14 -5.96 -23.38
CA LEU A 246 -6.38 -7.40 -23.50
C LEU A 246 -6.69 -7.79 -24.95
N THR A 247 -6.46 -9.06 -25.27
CA THR A 247 -6.89 -9.65 -26.54
C THR A 247 -8.30 -10.20 -26.39
N ALA A 248 -9.13 -10.05 -27.43
CA ALA A 248 -10.50 -10.56 -27.45
C ALA A 248 -10.55 -12.10 -27.38
N ALA A 249 -11.66 -12.64 -26.89
CA ALA A 249 -11.91 -14.09 -26.78
C ALA A 249 -10.75 -14.89 -26.16
N THR A 250 -10.05 -14.28 -25.19
CA THR A 250 -8.86 -14.84 -24.55
C THR A 250 -9.12 -15.05 -23.07
N THR A 251 -8.70 -16.21 -22.55
CA THR A 251 -8.76 -16.50 -21.12
C THR A 251 -7.49 -16.01 -20.44
N TYR A 252 -7.64 -15.18 -19.41
CA TYR A 252 -6.56 -14.70 -18.55
C TYR A 252 -6.79 -15.18 -17.13
N ARG A 253 -5.72 -15.53 -16.41
CA ARG A 253 -5.78 -15.88 -14.99
C ARG A 253 -5.19 -14.76 -14.14
N TYR A 254 -5.97 -14.26 -13.20
CA TYR A 254 -5.54 -13.20 -12.29
C TYR A 254 -5.33 -13.70 -10.87
N THR A 255 -4.24 -13.26 -10.23
CA THR A 255 -3.91 -13.54 -8.83
C THR A 255 -3.35 -12.29 -8.16
N ILE A 256 -3.53 -12.17 -6.85
CA ILE A 256 -3.14 -10.99 -6.07
C ILE A 256 -2.19 -11.40 -4.94
N VAL A 257 -1.21 -10.56 -4.65
CA VAL A 257 -0.30 -10.67 -3.48
C VAL A 257 -0.32 -9.36 -2.71
N ALA A 258 -0.53 -9.39 -1.40
CA ALA A 258 -0.43 -8.20 -0.54
C ALA A 258 1.02 -7.94 -0.12
N ARG A 259 1.33 -6.66 0.12
CA ARG A 259 2.61 -6.15 0.59
C ARG A 259 2.40 -5.20 1.76
N ASP A 260 3.32 -5.24 2.73
CA ASP A 260 3.41 -4.25 3.80
C ASP A 260 4.55 -3.24 3.57
N ALA A 261 4.70 -2.30 4.51
CA ALA A 261 5.76 -1.29 4.49
C ALA A 261 7.16 -1.86 4.80
N ALA A 262 7.24 -3.00 5.49
CA ALA A 262 8.49 -3.66 5.85
C ALA A 262 9.05 -4.54 4.71
N GLY A 263 8.26 -4.74 3.65
CA GLY A 263 8.61 -5.54 2.49
C GLY A 263 8.18 -7.00 2.58
N ASN A 264 7.42 -7.39 3.62
CA ASN A 264 6.86 -8.73 3.69
C ASN A 264 5.72 -8.88 2.66
N VAL A 265 5.57 -10.10 2.14
CA VAL A 265 4.60 -10.42 1.09
C VAL A 265 3.71 -11.57 1.54
N SER A 266 2.42 -11.47 1.23
CA SER A 266 1.49 -12.56 1.51
C SER A 266 1.75 -13.78 0.60
N ALA A 267 1.11 -14.90 0.92
CA ALA A 267 0.88 -15.93 -0.09
C ALA A 267 0.01 -15.38 -1.22
N VAL A 268 0.09 -16.03 -2.39
CA VAL A 268 -0.72 -15.69 -3.57
C VAL A 268 -2.19 -16.05 -3.33
N SER A 269 -3.11 -15.16 -3.70
CA SER A 269 -4.55 -15.43 -3.61
C SER A 269 -5.00 -16.58 -4.53
N THR A 270 -6.19 -17.12 -4.25
CA THR A 270 -6.87 -18.00 -5.20
C THR A 270 -7.09 -17.26 -6.51
N GLY A 271 -6.68 -17.86 -7.63
CA GLY A 271 -6.76 -17.23 -8.93
C GLY A 271 -8.16 -17.26 -9.55
N THR A 272 -8.48 -16.23 -10.32
CA THR A 272 -9.74 -16.11 -11.07
C THR A 272 -9.47 -16.09 -12.57
N ASN A 273 -10.18 -16.95 -13.30
CA ASN A 273 -10.15 -16.94 -14.77
C ASN A 273 -11.16 -15.92 -15.29
N VAL A 274 -10.71 -15.08 -16.22
CA VAL A 274 -11.53 -14.07 -16.89
C VAL A 274 -11.42 -14.31 -18.39
N VAL A 275 -12.57 -14.45 -19.05
CA VAL A 275 -12.63 -14.59 -20.50
C VAL A 275 -13.09 -13.27 -21.08
N THR A 276 -12.25 -12.64 -21.90
CA THR A 276 -12.62 -11.41 -22.61
C THR A 276 -13.70 -11.69 -23.64
N SER A 277 -14.56 -10.70 -23.88
CA SER A 277 -15.57 -10.81 -24.93
C SER A 277 -14.92 -10.89 -26.31
N SER A 278 -15.66 -11.35 -27.31
CA SER A 278 -15.25 -11.21 -28.71
C SER A 278 -15.14 -9.73 -29.09
N ALA A 279 -14.27 -9.43 -30.06
CA ALA A 279 -14.11 -8.06 -30.55
C ALA A 279 -15.46 -7.52 -31.06
N PRO A 280 -15.76 -6.23 -30.86
CA PRO A 280 -16.93 -5.59 -31.47
C PRO A 280 -16.99 -5.92 -32.96
N GLY A 281 -18.09 -6.55 -33.38
CA GLY A 281 -18.30 -6.98 -34.77
C GLY A 281 -18.05 -8.47 -35.04
N VAL A 282 -17.41 -9.24 -34.16
CA VAL A 282 -17.23 -10.69 -34.35
C VAL A 282 -18.30 -11.47 -33.58
N LEU A 283 -19.42 -11.72 -34.23
CA LEU A 283 -20.45 -12.66 -33.75
C LEU A 283 -19.92 -14.09 -33.90
N ASP A 284 -20.10 -14.91 -32.86
CA ASP A 284 -19.64 -16.29 -32.83
C ASP A 284 -20.50 -17.15 -33.78
N PRO A 285 -19.89 -17.75 -34.82
CA PRO A 285 -20.63 -18.59 -35.76
C PRO A 285 -21.10 -19.93 -35.13
N ALA A 286 -20.79 -20.24 -33.88
CA ALA A 286 -21.35 -21.40 -33.18
C ALA A 286 -22.69 -21.12 -32.49
N LEU A 287 -23.02 -19.84 -32.25
CA LEU A 287 -24.16 -19.43 -31.44
C LEU A 287 -25.35 -18.97 -32.28
N TRP A 288 -26.53 -19.00 -31.66
CA TRP A 288 -27.76 -18.43 -32.21
C TRP A 288 -28.05 -17.09 -31.54
N TYR A 289 -28.65 -16.18 -32.30
CA TYR A 289 -28.95 -14.82 -31.86
C TYR A 289 -30.39 -14.44 -32.19
N SER A 290 -31.02 -13.67 -31.30
CA SER A 290 -32.18 -12.85 -31.66
C SER A 290 -31.71 -11.45 -32.05
N VAL A 291 -32.33 -10.88 -33.07
CA VAL A 291 -32.07 -9.50 -33.49
C VAL A 291 -33.33 -8.69 -33.24
N SER A 292 -33.27 -7.74 -32.30
CA SER A 292 -34.40 -6.88 -31.96
C SER A 292 -34.19 -5.44 -32.41
N THR A 293 -35.27 -4.76 -32.74
CA THR A 293 -35.27 -3.33 -33.07
C THR A 293 -35.13 -2.48 -31.82
N ALA A 294 -34.90 -1.17 -32.00
CA ALA A 294 -34.96 -0.19 -30.92
C ALA A 294 -36.33 -0.14 -30.19
N SER A 295 -37.41 -0.60 -30.83
CA SER A 295 -38.75 -0.71 -30.22
C SER A 295 -39.01 -2.04 -29.51
N GLY A 296 -38.03 -2.95 -29.45
CA GLY A 296 -38.13 -4.21 -28.72
C GLY A 296 -38.87 -5.34 -29.45
N VAL A 297 -39.16 -5.20 -30.74
CA VAL A 297 -39.68 -6.30 -31.58
C VAL A 297 -38.53 -7.02 -32.28
N CYS A 298 -38.64 -8.33 -32.48
CA CYS A 298 -37.61 -9.16 -33.09
C CYS A 298 -37.83 -9.30 -34.60
N ILE A 299 -36.73 -9.32 -35.35
CA ILE A 299 -36.76 -9.73 -36.76
C ILE A 299 -37.08 -11.22 -36.82
N GLU A 300 -38.04 -11.58 -37.68
CA GLU A 300 -38.53 -12.94 -37.82
C GLU A 300 -38.60 -13.41 -39.28
N SER A 301 -38.49 -14.73 -39.45
CA SER A 301 -38.70 -15.42 -40.73
C SER A 301 -40.18 -15.65 -41.08
N GLY A 302 -41.09 -15.34 -40.16
CA GLY A 302 -42.49 -15.76 -40.22
C GLY A 302 -42.68 -17.25 -39.95
N PRO A 303 -43.93 -17.75 -39.94
CA PRO A 303 -44.25 -19.10 -39.51
C PRO A 303 -43.83 -20.19 -40.51
N LYS A 304 -43.83 -19.91 -41.81
CA LYS A 304 -43.48 -20.84 -42.88
C LYS A 304 -42.62 -20.12 -43.95
N PRO A 305 -41.33 -19.88 -43.66
CA PRO A 305 -40.47 -19.13 -44.57
C PRO A 305 -40.26 -19.85 -45.90
N THR A 306 -40.28 -19.10 -47.00
CA THR A 306 -40.04 -19.59 -48.37
C THR A 306 -38.97 -18.73 -49.05
N ASN A 307 -38.37 -19.26 -50.12
CA ASN A 307 -37.51 -18.45 -51.00
C ASN A 307 -38.33 -17.32 -51.63
N GLY A 308 -37.84 -16.08 -51.52
CA GLY A 308 -38.59 -14.88 -51.91
C GLY A 308 -39.60 -14.40 -50.86
N GLY A 309 -39.70 -15.07 -49.71
CA GLY A 309 -40.64 -14.76 -48.65
C GLY A 309 -40.30 -13.48 -47.86
N HIS A 310 -41.30 -12.98 -47.14
CA HIS A 310 -41.19 -11.78 -46.30
C HIS A 310 -40.15 -11.95 -45.18
N LEU A 311 -39.32 -10.92 -44.96
CA LEU A 311 -38.54 -10.74 -43.74
C LEU A 311 -39.26 -9.71 -42.87
N GLY A 312 -39.69 -10.12 -41.68
CA GLY A 312 -40.65 -9.37 -40.88
C GLY A 312 -40.17 -9.02 -39.49
N VAL A 313 -41.08 -8.44 -38.71
CA VAL A 313 -40.91 -8.20 -37.27
C VAL A 313 -42.10 -8.77 -36.51
N ALA A 314 -41.82 -9.33 -35.33
CA ALA A 314 -42.85 -9.79 -34.40
C ALA A 314 -42.37 -9.68 -32.96
N THR A 315 -43.26 -9.95 -32.01
CA THR A 315 -42.90 -10.10 -30.60
C THR A 315 -41.79 -11.13 -30.44
N CYS A 316 -40.75 -10.76 -29.69
CA CYS A 316 -39.68 -11.68 -29.32
C CYS A 316 -40.23 -12.83 -28.46
N GLY A 317 -39.90 -14.09 -28.77
CA GLY A 317 -40.56 -15.23 -28.13
C GLY A 317 -39.79 -16.56 -28.09
N GLY A 318 -38.45 -16.54 -28.23
CA GLY A 318 -37.61 -17.75 -28.07
C GLY A 318 -37.94 -18.93 -28.99
N SER A 319 -38.64 -18.69 -30.10
CA SER A 319 -38.90 -19.68 -31.14
C SER A 319 -37.88 -19.53 -32.26
N ASP A 320 -37.47 -20.64 -32.86
CA ASP A 320 -36.59 -20.75 -34.04
C ASP A 320 -36.88 -19.76 -35.20
N LYS A 321 -38.11 -19.23 -35.32
CA LYS A 321 -38.47 -18.20 -36.33
C LYS A 321 -37.85 -16.82 -36.09
N ASN A 322 -37.40 -16.51 -34.87
CA ASN A 322 -36.77 -15.23 -34.51
C ASN A 322 -35.26 -15.39 -34.22
N GLU A 323 -34.70 -16.55 -34.57
CA GLU A 323 -33.33 -16.92 -34.20
C GLU A 323 -32.48 -17.07 -35.46
N TRP A 324 -31.28 -16.51 -35.38
CA TRP A 324 -30.42 -16.28 -36.52
C TRP A 324 -28.99 -16.70 -36.19
N LYS A 325 -28.34 -17.35 -37.16
CA LYS A 325 -26.92 -17.65 -37.09
C LYS A 325 -26.18 -16.67 -37.99
N VAL A 326 -25.20 -15.97 -37.45
CA VAL A 326 -24.47 -14.93 -38.18
C VAL A 326 -23.11 -15.47 -38.58
N VAL A 327 -22.98 -15.85 -39.86
CA VAL A 327 -21.85 -16.62 -40.39
C VAL A 327 -20.92 -15.69 -41.16
N ALA A 328 -19.63 -15.68 -40.81
CA ALA A 328 -18.63 -14.85 -41.49
C ALA A 328 -18.35 -15.35 -42.92
N VAL A 329 -18.34 -14.43 -43.90
CA VAL A 329 -18.05 -14.68 -45.32
C VAL A 329 -17.22 -13.51 -45.88
N GLY A 330 -15.93 -13.73 -46.11
CA GLY A 330 -15.06 -12.77 -46.84
C GLY A 330 -15.03 -11.35 -46.26
N GLY A 331 -14.99 -11.22 -44.93
CA GLY A 331 -15.00 -9.93 -44.21
C GLY A 331 -16.40 -9.35 -43.93
N TYR A 332 -17.46 -10.04 -44.33
CA TYR A 332 -18.86 -9.70 -44.09
C TYR A 332 -19.57 -10.86 -43.38
N TYR A 333 -20.87 -10.75 -43.19
CA TYR A 333 -21.71 -11.77 -42.57
C TYR A 333 -22.91 -12.14 -43.43
N THR A 334 -23.29 -13.41 -43.37
CA THR A 334 -24.59 -13.90 -43.84
C THR A 334 -25.43 -14.26 -42.62
N VAL A 335 -26.69 -13.81 -42.60
CA VAL A 335 -27.62 -14.03 -41.49
C VAL A 335 -28.58 -15.16 -41.86
N VAL A 336 -28.38 -16.33 -41.25
CA VAL A 336 -29.06 -17.59 -41.59
C VAL A 336 -30.20 -17.87 -40.64
N SER A 337 -31.38 -18.23 -41.16
CA SER A 337 -32.54 -18.58 -40.33
C SER A 337 -32.34 -19.92 -39.60
N ARG A 338 -32.70 -20.00 -38.31
CA ARG A 338 -32.75 -21.28 -37.60
C ARG A 338 -33.86 -22.19 -38.12
N ARG A 339 -35.04 -21.62 -38.36
CA ARG A 339 -36.23 -22.35 -38.86
C ARG A 339 -36.07 -22.88 -40.28
N ALA A 340 -35.37 -22.15 -41.15
CA ALA A 340 -35.08 -22.58 -42.52
C ALA A 340 -33.61 -22.32 -42.87
N PRO A 341 -32.70 -23.26 -42.53
CA PRO A 341 -31.25 -23.06 -42.64
C PRO A 341 -30.69 -22.81 -44.04
N THR A 342 -31.49 -23.00 -45.10
CA THR A 342 -31.11 -22.66 -46.48
C THR A 342 -31.42 -21.22 -46.85
N LEU A 343 -32.17 -20.49 -46.02
CA LEU A 343 -32.62 -19.13 -46.27
C LEU A 343 -31.83 -18.11 -45.45
N VAL A 344 -31.48 -17.01 -46.10
CA VAL A 344 -30.68 -15.92 -45.54
C VAL A 344 -31.34 -14.58 -45.81
N TRP A 345 -30.95 -13.54 -45.06
CA TRP A 345 -31.39 -12.17 -45.33
C TRP A 345 -30.80 -11.67 -46.66
N ASP A 346 -31.67 -11.18 -47.54
CA ASP A 346 -31.34 -10.70 -48.88
C ASP A 346 -32.06 -9.40 -49.21
N ILE A 347 -31.49 -8.61 -50.11
CA ILE A 347 -32.16 -7.47 -50.73
C ILE A 347 -32.77 -7.91 -52.05
N THR A 348 -34.08 -7.65 -52.20
CA THR A 348 -34.86 -8.02 -53.40
C THR A 348 -34.15 -7.56 -54.67
N ASP A 349 -33.94 -8.52 -55.58
CA ASP A 349 -33.33 -8.34 -56.90
C ASP A 349 -31.95 -7.66 -56.87
N ALA A 350 -31.21 -7.83 -55.76
CA ALA A 350 -29.92 -7.20 -55.53
C ALA A 350 -29.94 -5.67 -55.76
N SER A 351 -31.08 -5.04 -55.52
CA SER A 351 -31.28 -3.61 -55.79
C SER A 351 -30.28 -2.75 -55.02
N LEU A 352 -29.77 -1.70 -55.68
CA LEU A 352 -28.94 -0.66 -55.06
C LEU A 352 -29.77 0.53 -54.55
N ALA A 353 -31.09 0.53 -54.79
CA ALA A 353 -31.95 1.65 -54.49
C ALA A 353 -32.37 1.69 -53.02
N ALA A 354 -32.47 2.91 -52.48
CA ALA A 354 -33.14 3.12 -51.21
C ALA A 354 -34.61 2.65 -51.28
N ASN A 355 -35.12 2.18 -50.14
CA ASN A 355 -36.43 1.57 -49.96
C ASN A 355 -36.66 0.22 -50.67
N ALA A 356 -35.63 -0.38 -51.28
CA ALA A 356 -35.75 -1.76 -51.75
C ALA A 356 -36.02 -2.71 -50.58
N THR A 357 -36.94 -3.65 -50.78
CA THR A 357 -37.41 -4.57 -49.75
C THR A 357 -36.37 -5.63 -49.42
N ALA A 358 -36.15 -5.87 -48.13
CA ALA A 358 -35.45 -7.04 -47.62
C ALA A 358 -36.38 -8.24 -47.57
N ARG A 359 -35.85 -9.42 -47.88
CA ARG A 359 -36.58 -10.69 -47.97
C ARG A 359 -35.74 -11.84 -47.47
N LEU A 360 -36.35 -13.00 -47.33
CA LEU A 360 -35.63 -14.27 -47.23
C LEU A 360 -35.36 -14.82 -48.62
N SER A 361 -34.15 -15.33 -48.84
CA SER A 361 -33.80 -15.98 -50.11
C SER A 361 -32.84 -17.14 -49.89
N THR A 362 -32.86 -18.10 -50.81
CA THR A 362 -31.91 -19.22 -50.79
C THR A 362 -30.48 -18.70 -50.87
N SER A 363 -29.63 -19.16 -49.96
CA SER A 363 -28.22 -18.77 -49.92
C SER A 363 -27.53 -19.10 -51.23
N ASN A 364 -26.97 -18.10 -51.89
CA ASN A 364 -26.25 -18.22 -53.15
C ASN A 364 -24.91 -17.48 -53.15
N GLY A 365 -24.53 -16.86 -52.02
CA GLY A 365 -23.27 -16.13 -51.85
C GLY A 365 -23.25 -14.75 -52.51
N ALA A 366 -24.36 -14.26 -53.07
CA ALA A 366 -24.44 -12.93 -53.65
C ALA A 366 -24.11 -11.84 -52.62
N THR A 367 -23.53 -10.73 -53.09
CA THR A 367 -23.22 -9.57 -52.24
C THR A 367 -24.48 -8.96 -51.61
N SER A 368 -25.66 -9.13 -52.22
CA SER A 368 -26.94 -8.70 -51.63
C SER A 368 -27.35 -9.51 -50.39
N GLN A 369 -26.74 -10.67 -50.17
CA GLN A 369 -26.95 -11.56 -49.00
C GLN A 369 -25.87 -11.41 -47.93
N GLN A 370 -24.98 -10.42 -48.08
CA GLN A 370 -23.84 -10.20 -47.20
C GLN A 370 -23.95 -8.83 -46.53
N TRP A 371 -23.61 -8.79 -45.25
CA TRP A 371 -23.87 -7.66 -44.37
C TRP A 371 -22.63 -7.33 -43.55
N GLN A 372 -22.26 -6.06 -43.50
CA GLN A 372 -21.35 -5.56 -42.47
C GLN A 372 -22.18 -5.28 -41.21
N VAL A 373 -21.76 -5.86 -40.08
CA VAL A 373 -22.42 -5.67 -38.79
C VAL A 373 -21.58 -4.68 -37.98
N SER A 374 -22.02 -3.42 -37.95
CA SER A 374 -21.29 -2.34 -37.27
C SER A 374 -21.92 -2.04 -35.91
N GLN A 375 -21.13 -2.07 -34.84
CA GLN A 375 -21.59 -1.69 -33.50
C GLN A 375 -21.28 -0.22 -33.22
N ASN A 376 -22.27 0.53 -32.75
CA ASN A 376 -22.12 1.92 -32.33
C ASN A 376 -21.64 1.99 -30.87
N SER A 377 -21.15 3.16 -30.45
CA SER A 377 -20.67 3.40 -29.07
C SER A 377 -21.69 3.15 -27.97
N SER A 378 -22.98 3.13 -28.31
CA SER A 378 -24.11 2.80 -27.43
C SER A 378 -24.40 1.30 -27.29
N GLY A 379 -23.61 0.43 -27.94
CA GLY A 379 -23.78 -1.03 -27.90
C GLY A 379 -24.82 -1.59 -28.88
N THR A 380 -25.50 -0.73 -29.66
CA THR A 380 -26.44 -1.10 -30.73
C THR A 380 -25.71 -1.38 -32.04
N TYR A 381 -26.36 -2.12 -32.95
CA TYR A 381 -25.81 -2.58 -34.21
C TYR A 381 -26.55 -2.00 -35.41
N GLN A 382 -25.84 -1.86 -36.53
CA GLN A 382 -26.39 -1.58 -37.85
C GLN A 382 -25.97 -2.69 -38.82
N PHE A 383 -26.89 -3.12 -39.68
CA PHE A 383 -26.60 -4.08 -40.75
C PHE A 383 -26.48 -3.32 -42.07
N VAL A 384 -25.27 -3.16 -42.59
CA VAL A 384 -25.00 -2.49 -43.86
C VAL A 384 -24.88 -3.54 -44.96
N ASN A 385 -25.71 -3.46 -46.00
CA ASN A 385 -25.66 -4.40 -47.10
C ASN A 385 -24.38 -4.21 -47.92
N ARG A 386 -23.66 -5.30 -48.20
CA ARG A 386 -22.40 -5.26 -48.96
C ARG A 386 -22.60 -4.77 -50.40
N ASN A 387 -23.74 -5.08 -51.02
CA ASN A 387 -23.99 -4.72 -52.41
C ASN A 387 -24.29 -3.22 -52.58
N SER A 388 -25.16 -2.67 -51.73
CA SER A 388 -25.65 -1.30 -51.86
C SER A 388 -24.97 -0.27 -50.95
N GLY A 389 -24.31 -0.72 -49.88
CA GLY A 389 -23.81 0.17 -48.82
C GLY A 389 -24.92 0.81 -47.97
N LEU A 390 -26.18 0.38 -48.16
CA LEU A 390 -27.34 0.88 -47.42
C LEU A 390 -27.62 0.03 -46.18
N CYS A 391 -28.19 0.66 -45.16
CA CYS A 391 -28.52 0.02 -43.90
C CYS A 391 -29.90 -0.64 -43.96
N LEU A 392 -30.02 -1.82 -43.35
CA LEU A 392 -31.31 -2.43 -43.06
C LEU A 392 -32.13 -1.50 -42.15
N SER A 393 -33.40 -1.34 -42.50
CA SER A 393 -34.33 -0.42 -41.88
C SER A 393 -35.68 -1.08 -41.63
N VAL A 394 -36.25 -0.82 -40.46
CA VAL A 394 -37.58 -1.27 -40.11
C VAL A 394 -38.60 -0.16 -40.40
N PRO A 395 -39.55 -0.38 -41.33
CA PRO A 395 -40.56 0.62 -41.63
C PRO A 395 -41.63 0.69 -40.53
N THR A 396 -42.49 1.72 -40.60
CA THR A 396 -43.70 1.84 -39.78
C THR A 396 -44.77 0.81 -40.13
N SER A 397 -44.75 0.28 -41.36
CA SER A 397 -45.60 -0.81 -41.84
C SER A 397 -44.94 -1.52 -43.04
N GLY A 398 -45.24 -2.81 -43.23
CA GLY A 398 -44.70 -3.63 -44.32
C GLY A 398 -43.37 -4.32 -44.01
N SER A 399 -42.73 -4.87 -45.04
CA SER A 399 -41.44 -5.58 -44.95
C SER A 399 -40.28 -4.68 -44.60
N LEU A 400 -39.25 -5.23 -43.94
CA LEU A 400 -37.97 -4.53 -43.79
C LEU A 400 -37.45 -4.07 -45.17
N ARG A 401 -36.70 -2.97 -45.18
CA ARG A 401 -36.16 -2.35 -46.40
C ARG A 401 -34.76 -1.82 -46.16
N GLN A 402 -34.02 -1.45 -47.19
CA GLN A 402 -32.75 -0.74 -47.04
C GLN A 402 -32.92 0.78 -47.17
N GLN A 403 -32.18 1.57 -46.39
CA GLN A 403 -32.16 3.04 -46.43
C GLN A 403 -30.75 3.58 -46.18
N ALA A 404 -30.54 4.89 -46.40
CA ALA A 404 -29.28 5.53 -46.06
C ALA A 404 -28.95 5.30 -44.58
N CYS A 405 -27.70 4.93 -44.30
CA CYS A 405 -27.22 4.71 -42.94
C CYS A 405 -27.24 6.01 -42.12
N GLY A 406 -27.45 5.89 -40.81
CA GLY A 406 -27.56 7.01 -39.90
C GLY A 406 -27.94 6.56 -38.49
N SER A 407 -28.28 7.48 -37.61
CA SER A 407 -28.58 7.20 -36.19
C SER A 407 -30.06 7.04 -35.87
N ALA A 408 -30.93 6.95 -36.88
CA ALA A 408 -32.37 6.79 -36.67
C ALA A 408 -32.69 5.44 -36.01
N ASN A 409 -33.64 5.42 -35.07
CA ASN A 409 -34.06 4.20 -34.36
C ASN A 409 -34.51 3.05 -35.28
N SER A 410 -35.01 3.35 -36.48
CA SER A 410 -35.37 2.36 -37.49
C SER A 410 -34.18 1.60 -38.08
N LEU A 411 -32.95 2.07 -37.86
CA LEU A 411 -31.69 1.52 -38.38
C LEU A 411 -30.83 0.87 -37.28
N LEU A 412 -31.30 0.88 -36.03
CA LEU A 412 -30.55 0.41 -34.87
C LEU A 412 -31.17 -0.87 -34.32
N PHE A 413 -30.30 -1.84 -34.08
CA PHE A 413 -30.66 -3.18 -33.63
C PHE A 413 -29.89 -3.58 -32.39
N THR A 414 -30.45 -4.48 -31.60
CA THR A 414 -29.76 -5.19 -30.52
C THR A 414 -29.64 -6.64 -30.93
N ILE A 415 -28.46 -7.23 -30.72
CA ILE A 415 -28.20 -8.64 -30.99
C ILE A 415 -27.99 -9.33 -29.64
N THR A 416 -28.86 -10.28 -29.32
CA THR A 416 -28.85 -10.99 -28.03
C THR A 416 -28.69 -12.48 -28.29
N MET A 417 -27.74 -13.12 -27.62
CA MET A 417 -27.53 -14.57 -27.68
C MET A 417 -28.79 -15.31 -27.21
N VAL A 418 -29.18 -16.37 -27.92
CA VAL A 418 -30.33 -17.22 -27.58
C VAL A 418 -29.92 -18.69 -27.65
N GLY A 419 -30.29 -19.45 -26.61
CA GLY A 419 -29.96 -20.87 -26.47
C GLY A 419 -28.78 -21.11 -25.56
#